data_AF-A0A0G0PQ18-F1
#
_entry.id   AF-A0A0G0PQ18-F1
#
_cell.length_a   1.000
_cell.length_b   1.000
_cell.length_c   1.000
_cell.angle_alpha   90.00
_cell.angle_beta   90.00
_cell.angle_gamma   90.00
#
_symmetry.space_group_name_H-M   'P 1'
#
loop_
_entity.id
_entity.type
_entity.pdbx_description
1 polymer ?
#
loop_
_entity_poly.entity_id
_entity_poly.type
_entity_poly.pdbx_seq_one_letter_code
_entity_poly.pdbx_strand_id
1 'polypeptide(L)' 'MKKIIRKEEPIAKEQLIRLLLTLQEDATTAIGKSAEPIDQLRLTWLGKESEFGRLASYMKTIPQEDK' A
#
# COMPACT_ATOMS: atom_id res chain seq x y z
N MET A 1 -1.71 14.37 -24.66
CA MET A 1 -1.59 13.00 -24.09
C MET A 1 -2.87 12.69 -23.33
N LYS A 2 -3.65 11.69 -23.73
CA LYS A 2 -4.87 11.30 -23.01
C LYS A 2 -4.44 10.62 -21.70
N LYS A 3 -4.80 11.19 -20.55
CA LYS A 3 -4.63 10.55 -19.24
C LYS A 3 -5.44 9.24 -19.26
N ILE A 4 -4.74 8.10 -19.26
CA ILE A 4 -5.36 6.81 -19.03
C ILE A 4 -5.71 6.79 -17.54
N ILE A 5 -6.95 7.11 -17.22
CA ILE A 5 -7.49 6.93 -15.88
C ILE A 5 -7.73 5.42 -15.76
N ARG A 6 -6.79 4.71 -15.13
CA ARG A 6 -7.06 3.35 -14.67
C ARG A 6 -8.18 3.47 -13.63
N LYS A 7 -9.38 3.00 -13.98
CA LYS A 7 -10.42 2.78 -12.97
C LYS A 7 -9.90 1.64 -12.10
N GLU A 8 -9.47 1.98 -10.89
CA GLU A 8 -9.15 0.98 -9.88
C GLU A 8 -10.43 0.18 -9.59
N GLU A 9 -10.42 -1.10 -9.93
CA GLU A 9 -11.53 -1.99 -9.63
C GLU A 9 -11.62 -2.15 -8.10
N PRO A 10 -12.83 -2.14 -7.53
CA PRO A 10 -13.01 -2.32 -6.09
C PRO A 10 -12.49 -3.70 -5.68
N ILE A 11 -11.63 -3.73 -4.65
CA ILE A 11 -11.11 -4.98 -4.11
C ILE A 11 -12.01 -5.45 -2.97
N ALA A 12 -12.18 -6.76 -2.83
CA ALA A 12 -12.95 -7.31 -1.72
C ALA A 12 -12.25 -7.02 -0.37
N LYS A 13 -13.01 -6.77 0.69
CA LYS A 13 -12.50 -6.47 2.04
C LYS A 13 -11.45 -7.48 2.52
N GLU A 14 -11.68 -8.77 2.30
CA GLU A 14 -10.77 -9.83 2.71
C GLU A 14 -9.44 -9.79 1.93
N GLN A 15 -9.48 -9.42 0.64
CA GLN A 15 -8.28 -9.23 -0.17
C GLN A 15 -7.50 -8.01 0.28
N LEU A 16 -8.19 -6.93 0.65
CA LEU A 16 -7.59 -5.72 1.22
C LEU A 16 -6.87 -6.01 2.53
N ILE A 17 -7.53 -6.71 3.45
CA ILE A 17 -6.93 -7.08 4.74
C ILE A 17 -5.69 -7.92 4.54
N ARG A 18 -5.74 -8.94 3.65
CA ARG A 18 -4.58 -9.76 3.32
C ARG A 18 -3.43 -8.92 2.77
N LEU A 19 -3.72 -8.02 1.84
CA LEU A 19 -2.71 -7.14 1.24
C LEU A 19 -2.06 -6.23 2.30
N LEU A 20 -2.85 -5.66 3.21
CA LEU A 20 -2.35 -4.84 4.33
C LEU A 20 -1.44 -5.63 5.27
N LEU A 21 -1.82 -6.86 5.63
CA LEU A 21 -1.03 -7.72 6.51
C LEU A 21 0.29 -8.15 5.85
N THR A 22 0.25 -8.52 4.57
CA THR A 22 1.46 -8.88 3.81
C THR A 22 2.44 -7.71 3.74
N LEU A 23 1.96 -6.51 3.39
CA LEU A 23 2.81 -5.32 3.33
C LEU A 23 3.36 -4.91 4.69
N GLN A 24 2.60 -5.11 5.77
CA GLN A 24 3.09 -4.89 7.12
C GLN A 24 4.26 -5.84 7.45
N GLU A 25 4.10 -7.13 7.15
CA GLU A 25 5.13 -8.14 7.39
C GLU A 25 6.39 -7.86 6.58
N ASP A 26 6.25 -7.51 5.30
CA ASP A 26 7.37 -7.19 4.42
C ASP A 26 8.10 -5.93 4.89
N ALA A 27 7.37 -4.87 5.24
CA ALA A 27 7.98 -3.63 5.75
C ALA A 27 8.71 -3.86 7.08
N THR A 28 8.12 -4.64 7.99
CA THR A 28 8.73 -4.99 9.28
C THR A 28 10.00 -5.81 9.09
N THR A 29 9.97 -6.77 8.16
CA THR A 29 11.12 -7.59 7.81
C THR A 29 12.23 -6.76 7.18
N ALA A 30 11.89 -5.83 6.28
CA ALA A 30 12.83 -4.91 5.67
C ALA A 30 13.51 -4.01 6.72
N ILE A 31 12.76 -3.45 7.66
CA ILE A 31 13.32 -2.65 8.76
C ILE A 31 14.27 -3.50 9.64
N GLY A 32 13.91 -4.75 9.95
CA GLY A 32 14.71 -5.61 10.82
C GLY A 32 15.99 -6.18 10.18
N LYS A 33 16.04 -6.27 8.85
CA LYS A 33 17.16 -6.90 8.11
C LYS A 33 18.01 -5.93 7.29
N SER A 34 17.55 -4.71 7.09
CA SER A 34 18.20 -3.77 6.18
C SER A 34 19.38 -3.04 6.84
N ALA A 35 20.46 -2.89 6.09
CA ALA A 35 21.56 -1.98 6.40
C ALA A 35 21.31 -0.57 5.83
N GLU A 36 20.21 -0.36 5.10
CA GLU A 36 19.84 0.92 4.51
C GLU A 36 19.31 1.89 5.58
N PRO A 37 19.54 3.20 5.40
CA PRO A 37 18.93 4.22 6.23
C PRO A 37 17.41 4.12 6.23
N ILE A 38 16.79 4.31 7.40
CA ILE A 38 15.33 4.23 7.58
C ILE A 38 14.55 5.15 6.62
N ASP A 39 15.14 6.27 6.20
CA ASP A 39 14.51 7.22 5.28
C ASP A 39 14.45 6.70 3.84
N GLN A 40 15.40 5.86 3.41
CA GLN A 40 15.30 5.16 2.12
C GLN A 40 14.22 4.08 2.18
N LEU A 41 14.16 3.31 3.27
CA LEU A 41 13.08 2.33 3.48
C LEU A 41 11.71 3.00 3.47
N ARG A 42 11.57 4.16 4.13
CA ARG A 42 10.33 4.95 4.11
C ARG A 42 9.92 5.37 2.70
N LEU A 43 10.85 5.77 1.83
CA LEU A 43 10.52 6.12 0.45
C LEU A 43 10.01 4.92 -0.35
N THR A 44 10.59 3.74 -0.14
CA THR A 44 10.16 2.50 -0.79
C THR A 44 8.74 2.09 -0.37
N TRP A 45 8.43 2.19 0.92
CA TRP A 45 7.14 1.71 1.45
C TRP A 45 6.04 2.77 1.47
N LEU A 46 6.36 4.06 1.68
CA LEU A 46 5.38 5.15 1.84
C LEU A 46 5.44 6.20 0.72
N GLY A 47 6.28 5.98 -0.30
CA GLY A 47 6.37 6.87 -1.46
C GLY A 47 5.09 6.92 -2.30
N LYS A 48 4.97 7.92 -3.18
CA LYS A 48 3.79 8.12 -4.04
C LYS A 48 3.47 6.93 -4.96
N GLU A 49 4.49 6.17 -5.32
CA GLU A 49 4.38 4.99 -6.19
C GLU A 49 4.36 3.67 -5.41
N SER A 50 4.39 3.73 -4.08
CA SER A 50 4.45 2.53 -3.24
C SER A 50 3.13 1.77 -3.23
N GLU A 51 3.20 0.49 -2.85
CA GLU A 51 2.00 -0.34 -2.72
C GLU A 51 1.06 0.17 -1.63
N PHE A 52 1.58 0.76 -0.53
CA PHE A 52 0.76 1.47 0.44
C PHE A 52 0.07 2.71 -0.18
N GLY A 53 0.76 3.44 -1.05
CA GLY A 53 0.18 4.58 -1.78
C GLY A 53 -0.97 4.16 -2.71
N ARG A 54 -0.83 3.01 -3.38
CA ARG A 54 -1.89 2.41 -4.20
C ARG A 54 -3.05 1.92 -3.32
N LEU A 55 -2.75 1.27 -2.20
CA LEU A 55 -3.73 0.87 -1.20
C LEU A 55 -4.57 2.01 -0.65
N ALA A 56 -3.96 3.17 -0.39
CA ALA A 56 -4.69 4.34 0.07
C ALA A 56 -5.78 4.80 -0.93
N SER A 57 -5.62 4.49 -2.22
CA SER A 57 -6.64 4.75 -3.23
C SER A 57 -7.76 3.73 -3.18
N TYR A 58 -7.46 2.43 -2.99
CA TYR A 58 -8.45 1.38 -2.74
C TYR A 58 -9.21 1.56 -1.42
N MET A 59 -8.57 2.07 -0.37
CA MET A 59 -9.24 2.40 0.89
C MET A 59 -10.40 3.38 0.67
N LYS A 60 -10.35 4.26 -0.33
CA LYS A 60 -11.44 5.21 -0.62
C LYS A 60 -12.73 4.50 -1.00
N THR A 61 -12.65 3.32 -1.61
CA THR A 61 -13.81 2.55 -2.07
C THR A 61 -14.40 1.65 -0.98
N ILE A 62 -13.78 1.57 0.19
CA ILE A 62 -14.25 0.77 1.34
C ILE A 62 -15.30 1.55 2.15
N PRO A 63 -16.36 0.89 2.65
CA PRO A 63 -17.33 1.47 3.57
C PRO A 63 -16.67 2.14 4.78
N GLN A 64 -17.27 3.20 5.32
CA GLN A 64 -16.65 3.97 6.41
C GLN A 64 -16.53 3.18 7.72
N GLU A 65 -17.45 2.24 7.98
CA GLU A 65 -17.38 1.32 9.11
C GLU A 65 -16.21 0.33 9.06
N ASP A 66 -15.68 0.09 7.86
CA ASP A 66 -14.61 -0.87 7.58
C ASP A 66 -13.22 -0.23 7.42
N LYS A 67 -13.15 1.11 7.43
CA LYS A 67 -11.91 1.90 7.36
C LYS A 67 -11.28 2.05 8.74
#